data_AF-A0A750MSN1-F1
#
_entry.id   AF-A0A750MSN1-F1
#
_cell.length_a   1.000
_cell.length_b   1.000
_cell.length_c   1.000
_cell.angle_alpha   90.00
_cell.angle_beta   90.00
_cell.angle_gamma   90.00
#
_symmetry.space_group_name_H-M   'P 1'
#
loop_
_entity.id
_entity.type
_entity.pdbx_description
1 polymer ?
#
loop_
_entity_poly.entity_id
_entity_poly.type
_entity_poly.pdbx_seq_one_letter_code
_entity_poly.pdbx_strand_id
1 'polypeptide(L)'
;NLVALISELHERGIHFQSLTDSIDTSTSMGRFFFHVMSALAEMERELIVERTKAGLAAARAKGRTGGRPFALKPDQIDQINRLVKSGHSRKQLAIIYDVSLSTVYKFCPVYVDK
;
A
#
# COMPACT_ATOMS: atom_id res chain seq x y z
N ASN A 1 15.41 -2.81 -6.67
CA ASN A 1 16.21 -3.66 -5.77
C ASN A 1 17.67 -3.26 -5.98
N LEU A 2 18.44 -2.99 -4.93
CA LEU A 2 19.84 -2.57 -5.01
C LEU A 2 20.71 -3.60 -5.74
N VAL A 3 20.41 -4.89 -5.58
CA VAL A 3 21.10 -5.99 -6.29
C VAL A 3 20.97 -5.84 -7.79
N ALA A 4 19.73 -5.64 -8.27
CA ALA A 4 19.45 -5.48 -9.69
C ALA A 4 20.17 -4.25 -10.29
N LEU A 5 20.21 -3.14 -9.53
CA LEU A 5 20.93 -1.93 -9.94
C LEU A 5 22.44 -2.20 -10.09
N ILE A 6 23.05 -2.89 -9.12
CA ILE A 6 24.49 -3.15 -9.16
C ILE A 6 24.85 -4.21 -10.21
N SER A 7 23.99 -5.20 -10.45
CA SER A 7 24.13 -6.12 -11.59
C SER A 7 24.07 -5.37 -12.93
N GLU A 8 23.14 -4.43 -13.11
CA GLU A 8 23.04 -3.61 -14.33
C GLU A 8 24.31 -2.75 -14.53
N LEU A 9 24.81 -2.13 -13.46
CA LEU A 9 26.07 -1.37 -13.51
C LEU A 9 27.23 -2.27 -13.92
N HIS A 10 27.30 -3.49 -13.39
CA HIS A 10 28.34 -4.45 -13.74
C HIS A 10 28.27 -4.87 -15.22
N GLU A 11 27.09 -5.15 -15.76
CA GLU A 11 26.89 -5.46 -17.19
C GLU A 11 27.35 -4.31 -18.10
N ARG A 12 27.28 -3.07 -17.60
CA ARG A 12 27.75 -1.87 -18.29
C ARG A 12 29.23 -1.57 -18.05
N GLY A 13 29.96 -2.43 -17.34
CA GLY A 13 31.37 -2.24 -16.99
C GLY A 13 31.61 -1.15 -15.92
N ILE A 14 30.59 -0.78 -15.16
CA ILE A 14 30.66 0.24 -14.11
C ILE A 14 30.83 -0.43 -12.75
N HIS A 15 31.79 0.04 -11.96
CA HIS A 15 32.04 -0.46 -10.61
C HIS A 15 31.39 0.43 -9.56
N PHE A 16 30.74 -0.20 -8.58
CA PHE A 16 30.23 0.42 -7.37
C PHE A 16 31.28 0.35 -6.25
N GLN A 17 31.53 1.49 -5.61
CA GLN A 17 32.38 1.59 -4.42
C GLN A 17 31.62 2.33 -3.31
N SER A 18 31.41 1.66 -2.17
CA SER A 18 30.95 2.32 -0.94
C SER A 18 32.18 2.79 -0.16
N LEU A 19 32.29 4.11 0.03
CA LEU A 19 33.39 4.71 0.80
C LEU A 19 33.25 4.45 2.30
N THR A 20 32.02 4.31 2.80
CA THR A 20 31.73 4.09 4.22
C THR A 20 31.86 2.62 4.58
N ASP A 21 31.35 1.74 3.72
CA ASP A 21 31.30 0.29 4.01
C ASP A 21 32.53 -0.46 3.48
N SER A 22 33.47 0.26 2.84
CA SER A 22 34.68 -0.31 2.21
C SER A 22 34.37 -1.44 1.21
N ILE A 23 33.21 -1.38 0.55
CA ILE A 23 32.80 -2.34 -0.47
C ILE A 23 33.28 -1.83 -1.83
N ASP A 24 34.13 -2.60 -2.50
CA ASP A 24 34.59 -2.31 -3.86
C ASP A 24 34.30 -3.49 -4.81
N THR A 25 33.30 -3.30 -5.67
CA THR A 25 32.87 -4.30 -6.66
C THR A 25 33.79 -4.44 -7.87
N SER A 26 34.86 -3.65 -7.97
CA SER A 26 35.94 -3.87 -8.95
C SER A 26 36.70 -5.18 -8.66
N THR A 27 36.79 -5.57 -7.39
CA THR A 27 37.48 -6.78 -6.93
C THR A 27 36.55 -8.00 -6.88
N SER A 28 37.10 -9.20 -7.06
CA SER A 28 36.34 -10.46 -6.90
C SER A 28 35.80 -10.64 -5.48
N MET A 29 36.59 -10.26 -4.47
CA MET A 29 36.20 -10.31 -3.05
C MET A 29 35.06 -9.34 -2.72
N GLY A 30 35.11 -8.10 -3.22
CA GLY A 30 34.06 -7.12 -2.98
C GLY A 30 32.75 -7.46 -3.69
N ARG A 31 32.80 -8.09 -4.89
CA ARG A 31 31.61 -8.67 -5.52
C ARG A 31 30.99 -9.79 -4.69
N PHE A 32 31.82 -10.72 -4.19
CA PHE A 32 31.34 -11.80 -3.32
C PHE A 32 30.67 -11.25 -2.05
N PHE A 33 31.35 -10.33 -1.35
CA PHE A 33 30.81 -9.73 -0.12
C PHE A 33 29.51 -8.98 -0.38
N PHE A 34 29.43 -8.24 -1.49
CA PHE A 34 28.21 -7.57 -1.90
C PHE A 34 27.04 -8.55 -2.12
N HIS A 35 27.27 -9.69 -2.77
CA HIS A 35 26.24 -10.72 -2.94
C HIS A 35 25.78 -11.33 -1.62
N VAL A 36 26.69 -11.57 -0.67
CA VAL A 36 26.34 -12.07 0.67
C VAL A 36 25.50 -11.05 1.42
N MET A 37 25.91 -9.78 1.45
CA MET A 37 25.14 -8.70 2.10
C MET A 37 23.77 -8.52 1.44
N SER A 38 23.70 -8.69 0.13
CA SER A 38 22.44 -8.65 -0.63
C SER A 38 21.48 -9.75 -0.20
N ALA A 39 21.96 -10.99 -0.08
CA ALA A 39 21.15 -12.12 0.38
C ALA A 39 20.68 -11.93 1.84
N LEU A 40 21.53 -11.37 2.71
CA LEU A 40 21.16 -11.04 4.08
C LEU A 40 20.07 -9.95 4.12
N ALA A 41 20.21 -8.88 3.33
CA ALA A 41 19.22 -7.82 3.26
C ALA A 41 17.85 -8.32 2.74
N GLU A 42 17.85 -9.28 1.80
CA GLU A 42 16.63 -9.93 1.33
C GLU A 42 15.97 -10.77 2.44
N MET A 43 16.74 -11.58 3.15
CA MET A 43 16.26 -12.35 4.30
C MET A 43 15.68 -11.43 5.40
N GLU A 44 16.36 -10.35 5.75
CA GLU A 44 15.85 -9.37 6.72
C GLU A 44 14.53 -8.74 6.26
N ARG A 45 14.42 -8.42 4.97
CA ARG A 45 13.18 -7.90 4.39
C ARG A 45 12.04 -8.90 4.51
N GLU A 46 12.29 -10.17 4.23
CA GLU A 46 11.30 -11.24 4.38
C GLU A 46 10.85 -11.41 5.83
N LEU A 47 11.78 -11.40 6.79
CA LEU A 47 11.48 -11.48 8.22
C LEU A 47 10.63 -10.29 8.70
N ILE A 48 10.89 -9.07 8.23
CA ILE A 48 10.06 -7.89 8.53
C ILE A 48 8.64 -8.07 7.99
N VAL A 49 8.51 -8.58 6.77
CA VAL A 49 7.20 -8.86 6.15
C VAL A 49 6.44 -9.91 6.95
N GLU A 50 7.09 -11.00 7.33
CA GLU A 50 6.50 -12.07 8.14
C GLU A 50 5.99 -11.53 9.48
N ARG A 51 6.83 -10.81 10.21
CA ARG A 51 6.47 -10.18 11.49
C ARG A 51 5.32 -9.19 11.35
N THR A 52 5.30 -8.41 10.28
CA THR A 52 4.22 -7.46 10.00
C THR A 52 2.90 -8.20 9.74
N LYS A 53 2.92 -9.28 8.95
CA LYS A 53 1.74 -10.11 8.70
C LYS A 53 1.22 -10.77 9.97
N ALA A 54 2.12 -11.30 10.81
CA ALA A 54 1.76 -11.88 12.11
C ALA A 54 1.10 -10.83 13.03
N GLY A 55 1.68 -9.62 13.11
CA GLY A 55 1.10 -8.51 13.87
C GLY A 55 -0.28 -8.09 13.37
N LEU A 56 -0.47 -7.99 12.05
CA LEU A 56 -1.76 -7.69 11.44
C LEU A 56 -2.81 -8.78 11.72
N ALA A 57 -2.42 -10.05 11.66
CA ALA A 57 -3.30 -11.18 12.00
C ALA A 57 -3.73 -11.14 13.47
N ALA A 58 -2.79 -10.91 14.39
CA ALA A 58 -3.08 -10.77 15.81
C ALA A 58 -4.01 -9.57 16.10
N ALA A 59 -3.80 -8.44 15.42
CA ALA A 59 -4.66 -7.27 15.56
C ALA A 59 -6.09 -7.53 15.04
N ARG A 60 -6.22 -8.23 13.90
CA ARG A 60 -7.53 -8.66 13.37
C ARG A 60 -8.26 -9.61 14.31
N ALA A 61 -7.56 -10.57 14.92
CA ALA A 61 -8.14 -11.47 15.92
C ALA A 61 -8.68 -10.71 17.15
N LYS A 62 -8.09 -9.56 17.49
CA LYS A 62 -8.57 -8.63 18.53
C LYS A 62 -9.69 -7.69 18.06
N GLY A 63 -10.23 -7.88 16.86
CA GLY A 63 -11.33 -7.09 16.30
C GLY A 63 -10.92 -5.82 15.53
N ARG A 64 -9.63 -5.58 15.30
CA ARG A 64 -9.18 -4.43 14.49
C ARG A 64 -9.33 -4.74 13.00
N THR A 65 -10.24 -4.06 12.31
CA THR A 65 -10.46 -4.23 10.86
C THR A 65 -9.28 -3.71 10.01
N GLY A 66 -8.69 -2.58 10.39
CA GLY A 66 -7.64 -1.89 9.61
C GLY A 66 -8.21 -1.12 8.40
N GLY A 67 -7.32 -0.65 7.51
CA GLY A 67 -7.70 0.10 6.30
C GLY A 67 -8.07 1.57 6.54
N ARG A 68 -8.42 2.27 5.46
CA ARG A 68 -8.92 3.66 5.53
C ARG A 68 -10.35 3.66 6.08
N PRO A 69 -10.67 4.47 7.11
CA PRO A 69 -12.03 4.62 7.60
C PRO A 69 -13.01 5.06 6.49
N PHE A 70 -14.27 4.63 6.58
CA PHE A 70 -15.30 5.11 5.68
C PHE A 70 -15.53 6.61 5.87
N ALA A 71 -15.76 7.34 4.77
CA ALA A 71 -16.03 8.77 4.79
C ALA A 71 -17.41 9.11 5.40
N LEU A 72 -18.36 8.17 5.34
CA LEU A 72 -19.72 8.33 5.86
C LEU A 72 -19.97 7.34 7.00
N LYS A 73 -20.62 7.80 8.06
CA LYS A 73 -21.13 6.96 9.15
C LYS A 73 -22.39 6.19 8.69
N PRO A 74 -22.72 5.05 9.33
CA PRO A 74 -23.93 4.29 9.01
C PRO A 74 -25.21 5.15 9.01
N ASP A 75 -25.38 6.00 10.03
CA ASP A 75 -26.56 6.87 10.14
C ASP A 75 -26.66 7.88 8.97
N GLN A 76 -25.51 8.38 8.49
CA GLN A 76 -25.46 9.29 7.35
C GLN A 76 -25.83 8.56 6.06
N ILE A 77 -25.39 7.31 5.90
CA ILE A 77 -25.76 6.48 4.75
C ILE A 77 -27.28 6.24 4.72
N ASP A 78 -27.87 5.94 5.87
CA ASP A 78 -29.32 5.75 5.99
C ASP A 78 -30.09 7.03 5.68
N GLN A 79 -29.61 8.17 6.16
CA GLN A 79 -30.22 9.46 5.87
C GLN A 79 -30.13 9.80 4.37
N ILE A 80 -28.95 9.62 3.76
CA ILE A 80 -28.75 9.84 2.31
C ILE A 80 -29.69 8.92 1.50
N ASN A 81 -29.82 7.65 1.88
CA ASN A 81 -30.73 6.72 1.23
C ASN A 81 -32.20 7.19 1.29
N ARG A 82 -32.65 7.72 2.43
CA ARG A 82 -34.01 8.28 2.57
C ARG A 82 -34.19 9.53 1.71
N LEU A 83 -33.22 10.43 1.69
CA LEU A 83 -33.26 11.67 0.90
C LEU A 83 -33.24 11.40 -0.61
N VAL A 84 -32.50 10.39 -1.05
CA VAL A 84 -32.53 9.93 -2.45
C VAL A 84 -33.90 9.38 -2.80
N LYS A 85 -34.53 8.58 -1.93
CA LYS A 85 -35.89 8.06 -2.14
C LYS A 85 -36.96 9.16 -2.16
N SER A 86 -36.77 10.25 -1.41
CA SER A 86 -37.65 11.43 -1.45
C SER A 86 -37.38 12.36 -2.64
N GLY A 87 -36.48 11.99 -3.56
CA GLY A 87 -36.25 12.70 -4.82
C GLY A 87 -35.08 13.70 -4.83
N HIS A 88 -34.27 13.79 -3.76
CA HIS A 88 -33.12 14.70 -3.76
C HIS A 88 -32.00 14.23 -4.71
N SER A 89 -31.32 15.20 -5.33
CA SER A 89 -30.20 14.91 -6.21
C SER A 89 -28.98 14.40 -5.43
N ARG A 90 -28.42 13.28 -5.89
CA ARG A 90 -27.15 12.71 -5.35
C ARG A 90 -25.99 13.72 -5.42
N LYS A 91 -25.98 14.64 -6.39
CA LYS A 91 -24.97 15.71 -6.50
C LYS A 91 -25.09 16.73 -5.38
N GLN A 92 -26.31 17.09 -5.01
CA GLN A 92 -26.54 18.00 -3.88
C GLN A 92 -26.13 17.35 -2.57
N LEU A 93 -26.49 16.07 -2.37
CA LEU A 93 -26.11 15.31 -1.17
C LEU A 93 -24.59 15.15 -1.07
N ALA A 94 -23.88 14.92 -2.18
CA ALA A 94 -22.42 14.85 -2.18
C ALA A 94 -21.77 16.14 -1.62
N ILE A 95 -22.30 17.31 -2.00
CA ILE A 95 -21.81 18.61 -1.50
C ILE A 95 -22.14 18.80 -0.02
N ILE A 96 -23.37 18.47 0.41
CA ILE A 96 -23.81 18.64 1.81
C ILE A 96 -22.98 17.79 2.77
N TYR A 97 -22.71 16.54 2.38
CA TYR A 97 -21.96 15.61 3.21
C TYR A 97 -20.43 15.68 3.00
N ASP A 98 -19.96 16.63 2.19
CA ASP A 98 -18.54 16.82 1.84
C ASP A 98 -17.84 15.53 1.38
N VAL A 99 -18.48 14.81 0.46
CA VAL A 99 -17.95 13.58 -0.13
C VAL A 99 -18.00 13.62 -1.65
N SER A 100 -17.16 12.81 -2.29
CA SER A 100 -17.22 12.67 -3.73
C SER A 100 -18.56 12.09 -4.19
N LEU A 101 -19.01 12.48 -5.39
CA LEU A 101 -20.21 11.92 -6.00
C LEU A 101 -20.11 10.38 -6.14
N SER A 102 -18.91 9.87 -6.43
CA SER A 102 -18.63 8.44 -6.48
C SER A 102 -18.85 7.73 -5.13
N THR A 103 -18.58 8.40 -4.01
CA THR A 103 -18.85 7.87 -2.67
C THR A 103 -20.36 7.73 -2.44
N VAL A 104 -21.15 8.73 -2.85
CA VAL A 104 -22.62 8.65 -2.75
C VAL A 104 -23.18 7.51 -3.61
N TYR A 105 -22.72 7.35 -4.85
CA TYR A 105 -23.17 6.25 -5.71
C TYR A 105 -22.76 4.87 -5.19
N LYS A 106 -21.60 4.76 -4.53
CA LYS A 106 -21.14 3.49 -3.93
C LYS A 106 -22.10 2.97 -2.85
N PHE A 107 -22.67 3.87 -2.05
CA PHE A 107 -23.61 3.48 -0.99
C PHE A 107 -25.09 3.54 -1.42
N CYS A 108 -25.41 4.35 -2.44
CA CYS A 108 -26.76 4.56 -2.95
C CYS A 108 -26.83 4.35 -4.48
N PRO A 109 -26.64 3.12 -4.97
CA PRO A 109 -26.69 2.82 -6.41
C PRO A 109 -28.07 3.10 -7.00
N VAL A 110 -28.13 3.31 -8.31
CA VAL A 110 -29.39 3.37 -9.05
C VAL A 110 -29.71 1.93 -9.45
N TYR A 111 -30.77 1.38 -8.88
CA TYR A 111 -31.33 0.13 -9.38
C TYR A 111 -32.19 0.48 -10.60
N VAL A 112 -31.83 -0.08 -11.75
CA VAL A 112 -32.68 -0.09 -12.92
C VAL A 112 -33.48 -1.39 -12.82
N ASP A 113 -34.78 -1.28 -12.55
CA ASP A 113 -35.67 -2.44 -12.63
C ASP A 113 -35.60 -2.98 -14.06
N LYS A 114 -35.27 -4.27 -14.20
CA LYS A 114 -35.26 -4.99 -15.48
C LYS A 114 -36.67 -5.43 -15.83
#